data_AF-A0A8X8AYM2-F1
#
_entry.id   AF-A0A8X8AYM2-F1
#
_cell.length_a   1.000
_cell.length_b   1.000
_cell.length_c   1.000
_cell.angle_alpha   90.00
_cell.angle_beta   90.00
_cell.angle_gamma   90.00
#
_symmetry.space_group_name_H-M   'P 1'
#
loop_
_entity.id
_entity.type
_entity.pdbx_description
1 polymer ?
#
loop_
_entity_poly.entity_id
_entity_poly.type
_entity_poly.pdbx_seq_one_letter_code
_entity_poly.pdbx_strand_id
1 'polypeptide(L)'
;MGRQLLKTELRTRRFQPLRLLLDHIYCRSSRGQQAALSFSSASSDPSVAKDLGDRAMFLAHVTPFYPKQLAEFPAQLTDLLRTSCLSIPSGLRNHVAQALILLMNRKSLVIEDLLALFLDVQTIGDINLRKLAFSHIVQTTRKMSVTDPRHKGLQKIVISMLEISFLPPDFVTLL
;
A
#
# COMPACT_ATOMS: atom_id res chain seq x y z
N MET A 1 -14.75 -7.32 -44.29
CA MET A 1 -14.36 -6.33 -43.26
C MET A 1 -15.41 -6.26 -42.14
N GLY A 2 -15.54 -7.27 -41.27
CA GLY A 2 -16.69 -7.31 -40.34
C GLY A 2 -16.45 -7.96 -38.98
N ARG A 3 -15.20 -8.27 -38.59
CA ARG A 3 -14.89 -8.90 -37.29
C ARG A 3 -14.11 -8.02 -36.30
N GLN A 4 -13.65 -6.84 -36.74
CA GLN A 4 -12.91 -5.91 -35.87
C GLN A 4 -13.81 -4.89 -35.16
N LEU A 5 -14.99 -4.56 -35.72
CA LEU A 5 -15.92 -3.60 -35.12
C LEU A 5 -16.71 -4.12 -33.92
N LEU A 6 -16.83 -5.44 -33.76
CA LEU A 6 -17.60 -6.05 -32.66
C LEU A 6 -16.79 -6.22 -31.36
N LYS A 7 -15.45 -6.21 -31.44
CA LYS A 7 -14.58 -6.26 -30.25
C LYS A 7 -14.43 -4.90 -29.54
N THR A 8 -14.63 -3.81 -30.27
CA THR A 8 -14.57 -2.44 -29.73
C THR A 8 -15.83 -2.06 -28.96
N GLU A 9 -17.01 -2.50 -29.39
CA GLU A 9 -18.29 -2.18 -28.72
C GLU A 9 -18.55 -3.00 -27.44
N LEU A 10 -18.11 -4.26 -27.39
CA LEU A 10 -18.23 -5.11 -26.19
C LEU A 10 -17.30 -4.65 -25.05
N ARG A 11 -16.23 -3.91 -25.36
CA ARG A 11 -15.34 -3.34 -24.34
C ARG A 11 -15.94 -2.10 -23.68
N THR A 12 -16.89 -1.42 -24.31
CA THR A 12 -17.51 -0.20 -23.77
C THR A 12 -18.69 -0.52 -22.85
N ARG A 13 -19.43 -1.62 -23.12
CA ARG A 13 -20.63 -2.01 -22.36
C ARG A 13 -20.34 -2.61 -20.98
N ARG A 14 -19.17 -3.24 -20.76
CA ARG A 14 -18.75 -3.74 -19.42
C ARG A 14 -18.18 -2.67 -18.48
N PHE A 15 -18.04 -1.42 -18.94
CA PHE A 15 -17.35 -0.35 -18.21
C PHE A 15 -18.27 0.76 -17.68
N GLN A 16 -19.57 0.72 -17.98
CA GLN A 16 -20.53 1.69 -17.41
C GLN A 16 -20.61 1.66 -15.87
N PRO A 17 -20.64 0.50 -15.18
CA PRO A 17 -20.65 0.50 -13.72
C PRO A 17 -19.33 1.02 -13.12
N LEU A 18 -18.18 0.79 -13.78
CA LEU A 18 -16.89 1.35 -13.31
C LEU A 18 -16.78 2.86 -13.53
N ARG A 19 -17.37 3.39 -14.60
CA ARG A 19 -17.40 4.85 -14.83
C ARG A 19 -18.24 5.55 -13.77
N LEU A 20 -19.37 4.96 -13.38
CA LEU A 20 -20.20 5.45 -12.28
C LEU A 20 -19.50 5.34 -10.92
N LEU A 21 -18.71 4.28 -10.70
CA LEU A 21 -17.96 4.08 -9.45
C LEU A 21 -16.75 5.03 -9.35
N LEU A 22 -16.04 5.28 -10.45
CA LEU A 22 -15.01 6.31 -10.52
C LEU A 22 -15.61 7.72 -10.39
N ASP A 23 -16.76 8.03 -10.99
CA ASP A 23 -17.44 9.31 -10.78
C ASP A 23 -17.93 9.46 -9.33
N HIS A 24 -18.41 8.40 -8.68
CA HIS A 24 -18.80 8.45 -7.26
C HIS A 24 -17.61 8.64 -6.31
N ILE A 25 -16.43 8.10 -6.65
CA ILE A 25 -15.20 8.26 -5.87
C ILE A 25 -14.53 9.61 -6.18
N TYR A 26 -14.57 10.10 -7.43
CA TYR A 26 -13.84 11.29 -7.88
C TYR A 26 -14.68 12.59 -7.84
N CYS A 27 -16.01 12.55 -7.98
CA CYS A 27 -16.89 13.73 -7.81
C CYS A 27 -16.95 14.24 -6.37
N ARG A 28 -16.49 13.44 -5.39
CA ARG A 28 -16.25 13.93 -4.03
C ARG A 28 -15.00 14.81 -3.92
N SER A 29 -14.13 14.81 -4.93
CA SER A 29 -12.86 15.57 -4.95
C SER A 29 -12.96 16.94 -5.65
N SER A 30 -14.04 17.22 -6.40
CA SER A 30 -14.17 18.46 -7.20
C SER A 30 -15.01 19.58 -6.55
N ARG A 31 -15.55 19.38 -5.34
CA ARG A 31 -16.03 20.48 -4.50
C ARG A 31 -14.93 20.82 -3.51
N GLY A 32 -14.35 22.01 -3.66
CA GLY A 32 -13.37 22.56 -2.74
C GLY A 32 -13.91 22.57 -1.31
N GLN A 33 -13.51 21.55 -0.55
CA GLN A 33 -13.57 21.46 0.91
C GLN A 33 -12.79 20.20 1.30
N GLN A 34 -11.55 20.42 1.76
CA GLN A 34 -10.82 19.54 2.68
C GLN A 34 -10.87 18.04 2.34
N ALA A 35 -10.01 17.61 1.41
CA ALA A 35 -9.45 16.26 1.45
C ALA A 35 -8.28 16.19 2.45
N ALA A 36 -8.48 16.76 3.64
CA ALA A 36 -7.93 16.08 4.80
C ALA A 36 -8.77 14.80 4.85
N LEU A 37 -8.18 13.67 4.49
CA LEU A 37 -8.73 12.38 4.87
C LEU A 37 -8.96 12.52 6.38
N SER A 38 -10.22 12.69 6.81
CA SER A 38 -10.59 12.87 8.21
C SER A 38 -10.37 11.55 8.95
N PHE A 39 -9.10 11.15 9.06
CA PHE A 39 -8.63 9.97 9.75
C PHE A 39 -8.96 10.02 11.23
N SER A 40 -9.08 11.23 11.78
CA SER A 40 -9.38 11.49 13.18
C SER A 40 -10.75 10.97 13.63
N SER A 41 -11.71 10.74 12.72
CA SER A 41 -13.04 10.23 13.07
C SER A 41 -13.24 8.74 12.78
N ALA A 42 -12.31 8.10 12.05
CA ALA A 42 -12.36 6.68 11.70
C ALA A 42 -11.65 5.78 12.73
N SER A 43 -11.11 6.37 13.80
CA SER A 43 -10.18 5.72 14.73
C SER A 43 -10.83 4.69 15.67
N SER A 44 -12.15 4.69 15.82
CA SER A 44 -12.82 3.83 16.82
C SER A 44 -13.76 2.76 16.26
N ASP A 45 -14.26 2.88 15.03
CA ASP A 45 -15.20 1.90 14.47
C ASP A 45 -14.47 0.85 13.59
N PRO A 46 -14.41 -0.43 14.00
CA PRO A 46 -13.76 -1.49 13.24
C PRO A 46 -14.40 -1.72 11.85
N SER A 47 -15.69 -1.40 11.68
CA SER A 47 -16.39 -1.51 10.40
C SER A 47 -15.87 -0.51 9.38
N VAL A 48 -15.68 0.75 9.81
CA VAL A 48 -15.14 1.83 8.97
C VAL A 48 -13.70 1.54 8.57
N ALA A 49 -12.89 1.06 9.52
CA ALA A 49 -11.50 0.67 9.26
C ALA A 49 -11.41 -0.48 8.24
N LYS A 50 -12.34 -1.44 8.30
CA LYS A 50 -12.42 -2.54 7.34
C LYS A 50 -12.83 -2.05 5.95
N ASP A 51 -13.90 -1.28 5.83
CA ASP A 51 -14.37 -0.74 4.55
C ASP A 51 -13.27 0.09 3.85
N LEU A 52 -12.54 0.90 4.61
CA LEU A 52 -11.41 1.66 4.10
C LEU A 52 -10.26 0.76 3.62
N GLY A 53 -9.93 -0.29 4.38
CA GLY A 53 -8.94 -1.29 4.00
C GLY A 53 -9.33 -2.03 2.71
N ASP A 54 -10.59 -2.43 2.58
CA ASP A 54 -11.14 -3.12 1.40
C ASP A 54 -11.07 -2.21 0.16
N ARG A 55 -11.39 -0.91 0.30
CA ARG A 55 -11.26 0.07 -0.78
C ARG A 55 -9.81 0.29 -1.19
N ALA A 56 -8.89 0.42 -0.23
CA ALA A 56 -7.47 0.58 -0.54
C ALA A 56 -6.94 -0.62 -1.33
N MET A 57 -7.31 -1.83 -0.93
CA MET A 57 -6.96 -3.06 -1.63
C MET A 57 -7.55 -3.09 -3.04
N PHE A 58 -8.84 -2.76 -3.19
CA PHE A 58 -9.50 -2.69 -4.49
C PHE A 58 -8.79 -1.71 -5.44
N LEU A 59 -8.47 -0.50 -4.96
CA LEU A 59 -7.75 0.52 -5.73
C LEU A 59 -6.36 0.03 -6.15
N ALA A 60 -5.62 -0.65 -5.26
CA ALA A 60 -4.35 -1.27 -5.61
C ALA A 60 -4.51 -2.34 -6.71
N HIS A 61 -5.59 -3.13 -6.67
CA HIS A 61 -5.92 -4.09 -7.71
C HIS A 61 -6.21 -3.44 -9.07
N VAL A 62 -6.89 -2.30 -9.10
CA VAL A 62 -7.26 -1.64 -10.36
C VAL A 62 -6.21 -0.66 -10.88
N THR A 63 -5.22 -0.28 -10.07
CA THR A 63 -4.15 0.68 -10.42
C THR A 63 -3.51 0.46 -11.80
N PRO A 64 -3.11 -0.76 -12.20
CA PRO A 64 -2.50 -0.98 -13.53
C PRO A 64 -3.41 -0.66 -14.71
N PHE A 65 -4.73 -0.67 -14.49
CA PHE A 65 -5.72 -0.37 -15.53
C PHE A 65 -6.07 1.12 -15.58
N TYR A 66 -5.70 1.90 -14.56
CA TYR A 66 -5.97 3.33 -14.43
C TYR A 66 -4.71 4.12 -14.00
N PRO A 67 -3.57 4.00 -14.71
CA PRO A 67 -2.30 4.56 -14.27
C PRO A 67 -2.29 6.09 -14.22
N LYS A 68 -3.15 6.76 -15.00
CA LYS A 68 -3.26 8.23 -14.97
C LYS A 68 -4.09 8.72 -13.79
N GLN A 69 -5.19 8.02 -13.49
CA GLN A 69 -6.12 8.40 -12.42
C GLN A 69 -5.59 8.02 -11.04
N LEU A 70 -4.76 6.99 -10.96
CA LEU A 70 -4.22 6.44 -9.71
C LEU A 70 -2.70 6.63 -9.59
N ALA A 71 -2.14 7.64 -10.28
CA ALA A 71 -0.70 7.94 -10.23
C ALA A 71 -0.21 8.26 -8.81
N GLU A 72 -0.99 9.04 -8.06
CA GLU A 72 -0.66 9.47 -6.70
C GLU A 72 -1.03 8.45 -5.62
N PHE A 73 -1.81 7.43 -5.97
CA PHE A 73 -2.34 6.48 -4.99
C PHE A 73 -1.25 5.72 -4.20
N PRO A 74 -0.14 5.24 -4.82
CA PRO A 74 0.94 4.61 -4.09
C PRO A 74 1.64 5.54 -3.09
N ALA A 75 1.81 6.82 -3.44
CA ALA A 75 2.40 7.84 -2.57
C ALA A 75 1.47 8.12 -1.38
N GLN A 76 0.18 8.30 -1.62
CA GLN A 76 -0.83 8.52 -0.56
C GLN A 76 -0.89 7.38 0.45
N LEU A 77 -0.77 6.12 0.02
CA LEU A 77 -0.72 4.97 0.94
C LEU A 77 0.60 4.92 1.74
N THR A 78 1.71 5.30 1.10
CA THR A 78 3.03 5.38 1.76
C THR A 78 3.01 6.43 2.86
N ASP A 79 2.54 7.63 2.53
CA ASP A 79 2.41 8.74 3.47
C ASP A 79 1.48 8.38 4.63
N LEU A 80 0.37 7.70 4.34
CA LEU A 80 -0.55 7.24 5.37
C LEU A 80 0.13 6.36 6.43
N LEU A 81 0.89 5.35 6.01
CA LEU A 81 1.61 4.49 6.96
C LEU A 81 2.72 5.24 7.68
N ARG A 82 3.40 6.16 7.00
CA ARG A 82 4.51 6.91 7.60
C ARG A 82 4.03 7.91 8.65
N THR A 83 2.95 8.66 8.39
CA THR A 83 2.49 9.73 9.28
C THR A 83 1.51 9.25 10.34
N SER A 84 0.70 8.23 10.03
CA SER A 84 -0.51 7.92 10.79
C SER A 84 -0.52 6.51 11.37
N CYS A 85 0.57 5.74 11.26
CA CYS A 85 0.59 4.33 11.67
C CYS A 85 0.08 4.08 13.10
N LEU A 86 0.49 4.90 14.07
CA LEU A 86 0.09 4.76 15.47
C LEU A 86 -1.37 5.15 15.70
N SER A 87 -1.92 6.03 14.87
CA SER A 87 -3.31 6.52 14.96
C SER A 87 -4.34 5.63 14.28
N ILE A 88 -3.92 4.70 13.43
CA ILE A 88 -4.84 3.82 12.69
C ILE A 88 -4.89 2.42 13.30
N PRO A 89 -6.06 1.74 13.27
CA PRO A 89 -6.20 0.39 13.79
C PRO A 89 -5.28 -0.63 13.10
N SER A 90 -4.80 -1.63 13.86
CA SER A 90 -3.92 -2.69 13.35
C SER A 90 -4.45 -3.40 12.09
N GLY A 91 -5.76 -3.65 12.03
CA GLY A 91 -6.39 -4.25 10.85
C GLY A 91 -6.22 -3.40 9.60
N LEU A 92 -6.38 -2.07 9.72
CA LEU A 92 -6.20 -1.14 8.61
C LEU A 92 -4.72 -1.01 8.22
N ARG A 93 -3.80 -0.93 9.20
CA ARG A 93 -2.35 -0.95 8.91
C ARG A 93 -1.96 -2.12 8.01
N ASN A 94 -2.44 -3.31 8.34
CA ASN A 94 -2.15 -4.52 7.59
C ASN A 94 -2.73 -4.46 6.16
N HIS A 95 -3.96 -3.98 5.98
CA HIS A 95 -4.54 -3.86 4.63
C HIS A 95 -3.77 -2.85 3.77
N VAL A 96 -3.38 -1.71 4.35
CA VAL A 96 -2.59 -0.70 3.63
C VAL A 96 -1.21 -1.25 3.25
N ALA A 97 -0.53 -1.95 4.17
CA ALA A 97 0.76 -2.58 3.87
C ALA A 97 0.65 -3.66 2.78
N GLN A 98 -0.40 -4.47 2.78
CA GLN A 98 -0.65 -5.45 1.72
C GLN A 98 -0.92 -4.77 0.37
N ALA A 99 -1.68 -3.68 0.35
CA ALA A 99 -1.93 -2.89 -0.86
C ALA A 99 -0.62 -2.32 -1.43
N LEU A 100 0.28 -1.80 -0.58
CA LEU A 100 1.60 -1.32 -0.99
C LEU A 100 2.50 -2.46 -1.54
N ILE A 101 2.50 -3.64 -0.90
CA ILE A 101 3.19 -4.83 -1.42
C ILE A 101 2.67 -5.19 -2.83
N LEU A 102 1.35 -5.17 -3.02
CA LEU A 102 0.74 -5.45 -4.32
C LEU A 102 1.18 -4.45 -5.38
N LEU A 103 1.20 -3.15 -5.05
CA LEU A 103 1.64 -2.07 -5.94
C LEU A 103 3.13 -2.19 -6.30
N MET A 104 3.98 -2.55 -5.34
CA MET A 104 5.41 -2.76 -5.57
C MET A 104 5.67 -3.98 -6.47
N ASN A 105 4.97 -5.10 -6.24
CA ASN A 105 5.05 -6.28 -7.10
C ASN A 105 4.67 -5.99 -8.56
N ARG A 106 3.87 -4.94 -8.79
CA ARG A 106 3.46 -4.45 -10.11
C ARG A 106 4.37 -3.36 -10.67
N LYS A 107 5.51 -3.09 -10.03
CA LYS A 107 6.47 -2.03 -10.37
C LYS A 107 5.88 -0.61 -10.33
N SER A 108 4.82 -0.40 -9.55
CA SER A 108 4.24 0.93 -9.31
C SER A 108 4.92 1.65 -8.14
N LEU A 109 5.84 0.99 -7.44
CA LEU A 109 6.67 1.53 -6.36
C LEU A 109 8.12 1.10 -6.53
N VAL A 110 9.04 1.96 -6.11
CA VAL A 110 10.44 1.61 -5.97
C VAL A 110 10.59 0.71 -4.76
N ILE A 111 11.30 -0.40 -4.95
CA ILE A 111 11.54 -1.41 -3.90
C ILE A 111 12.22 -0.80 -2.67
N GLU A 112 13.20 0.09 -2.86
CA GLU A 112 13.95 0.75 -1.80
C GLU A 112 13.03 1.57 -0.88
N ASP A 113 12.11 2.34 -1.45
CA ASP A 113 11.15 3.16 -0.71
C ASP A 113 10.19 2.32 0.15
N LEU A 114 9.70 1.20 -0.39
CA LEU A 114 8.83 0.29 0.38
C LEU A 114 9.58 -0.34 1.56
N LEU A 115 10.85 -0.70 1.35
CA LEU A 115 11.64 -1.34 2.38
C LEU A 115 12.04 -0.37 3.50
N ALA A 116 12.37 0.88 3.13
CA ALA A 116 12.57 1.95 4.10
C ALA A 116 11.31 2.18 4.93
N LEU A 117 10.14 2.27 4.29
CA LEU A 117 8.86 2.36 4.99
C LEU A 117 8.63 1.18 5.94
N PHE A 118 8.97 -0.04 5.52
CA PHE A 118 8.82 -1.22 6.36
C PHE A 118 9.80 -1.28 7.53
N LEU A 119 10.98 -0.68 7.42
CA LEU A 119 11.87 -0.48 8.57
C LEU A 119 11.25 0.51 9.57
N ASP A 120 10.77 1.66 9.09
CA ASP A 120 10.10 2.67 9.94
C ASP A 120 8.91 2.04 10.68
N VAL A 121 8.16 1.19 9.99
CA VAL A 121 6.97 0.52 10.55
C VAL A 121 7.31 -0.58 11.55
N GLN A 122 8.53 -1.13 11.57
CA GLN A 122 8.89 -2.18 12.53
C GLN A 122 9.02 -1.71 13.97
N THR A 123 9.27 -0.42 14.21
CA THR A 123 9.37 0.15 15.57
C THR A 123 8.01 0.28 16.27
N ILE A 124 6.91 0.15 15.52
CA ILE A 124 5.54 0.51 15.92
C ILE A 124 4.87 -0.58 16.79
N GLY A 125 5.56 -1.70 17.05
CA GLY A 125 5.11 -2.76 17.97
C GLY A 125 4.00 -3.67 17.46
N ASP A 126 3.47 -3.46 16.25
CA ASP A 126 2.42 -4.31 15.66
C ASP A 126 2.99 -5.65 15.16
N ILE A 127 2.69 -6.75 15.86
CA ILE A 127 3.27 -8.06 15.57
C ILE A 127 2.88 -8.61 14.19
N ASN A 128 1.67 -8.31 13.70
CA ASN A 128 1.18 -8.81 12.42
C ASN A 128 1.85 -8.06 11.28
N LEU A 129 1.94 -6.74 11.43
CA LEU A 129 2.58 -5.87 10.46
C LEU A 129 4.08 -6.15 10.37
N ARG A 130 4.76 -6.38 11.51
CA ARG A 130 6.17 -6.82 11.54
C ARG A 130 6.39 -8.13 10.80
N LYS A 131 5.54 -9.14 11.05
CA LYS A 131 5.60 -10.44 10.34
C LYS A 131 5.39 -10.28 8.84
N LEU A 132 4.42 -9.46 8.44
CA LEU A 132 4.12 -9.18 7.03
C LEU A 132 5.31 -8.50 6.34
N ALA A 133 5.82 -7.43 6.93
CA ALA A 133 6.98 -6.70 6.44
C ALA A 133 8.19 -7.63 6.30
N PHE A 134 8.56 -8.32 7.36
CA PHE A 134 9.70 -9.25 7.38
C PHE A 134 9.60 -10.33 6.30
N SER A 135 8.45 -11.01 6.22
CA SER A 135 8.20 -12.05 5.20
C SER A 135 8.41 -11.50 3.79
N HIS A 136 7.90 -10.30 3.53
CA HIS A 136 8.04 -9.65 2.23
C HIS A 136 9.49 -9.26 1.92
N ILE A 137 10.24 -8.68 2.86
CA ILE A 137 11.65 -8.32 2.66
C ILE A 137 12.48 -9.56 2.33
N VAL A 138 12.30 -10.65 3.09
CA VAL A 138 13.03 -11.91 2.87
C VAL A 138 12.71 -12.51 1.51
N GLN A 139 11.43 -12.59 1.14
CA GLN A 139 11.01 -13.10 -0.17
C GLN A 139 11.56 -12.25 -1.32
N THR A 140 11.56 -10.93 -1.16
CA THR A 140 12.05 -9.99 -2.15
C THR A 140 13.56 -10.12 -2.34
N THR A 141 14.31 -10.21 -1.25
CA THR A 141 15.76 -10.44 -1.25
C THR A 141 16.12 -11.77 -1.90
N ARG A 142 15.39 -12.85 -1.58
CA ARG A 142 15.61 -14.19 -2.14
C ARG A 142 15.40 -14.25 -3.66
N LYS A 143 14.44 -13.46 -4.18
CA LYS A 143 14.14 -13.40 -5.62
C LYS A 143 15.14 -12.53 -6.39
N MET A 144 15.94 -11.71 -5.70
CA MET A 144 16.92 -10.83 -6.32
C MET A 144 18.25 -11.56 -6.54
N SER A 145 18.82 -11.41 -7.74
CA SER A 145 20.14 -11.98 -8.06
C SER A 145 21.22 -11.44 -7.11
N VAL A 146 22.20 -12.27 -6.76
CA VAL A 146 23.38 -11.88 -5.97
C VAL A 146 24.22 -10.82 -6.71
N THR A 147 24.14 -10.78 -8.04
CA THR A 147 24.83 -9.79 -8.89
C THR A 147 24.09 -8.46 -9.00
N ASP A 148 22.87 -8.36 -8.47
CA ASP A 148 22.11 -7.11 -8.51
C ASP A 148 22.76 -6.09 -7.56
N PRO A 149 23.03 -4.84 -8.01
CA PRO A 149 23.63 -3.82 -7.15
C PRO A 149 22.79 -3.53 -5.88
N ARG A 150 21.48 -3.78 -5.94
CA ARG A 150 20.56 -3.58 -4.82
C ARG A 150 20.63 -4.71 -3.78
N HIS A 151 21.17 -5.88 -4.14
CA HIS A 151 21.25 -7.05 -3.26
C HIS A 151 21.97 -6.74 -1.94
N LYS A 152 23.06 -5.97 -1.99
CA LYS A 152 23.79 -5.53 -0.78
C LYS A 152 22.97 -4.58 0.09
N GLY A 153 22.21 -3.67 -0.52
CA GLY A 153 21.30 -2.78 0.21
C GLY A 153 20.20 -3.55 0.91
N LEU A 154 19.60 -4.52 0.22
CA LEU A 154 18.59 -5.41 0.80
C LEU A 154 19.14 -6.24 1.96
N GLN A 155 20.35 -6.79 1.82
CA GLN A 155 20.99 -7.54 2.91
C GLN A 155 21.21 -6.66 4.14
N LYS A 156 21.67 -5.42 3.98
CA LYS A 156 21.81 -4.47 5.11
C LYS A 156 20.48 -4.25 5.81
N ILE A 157 19.40 -4.04 5.04
CA ILE A 157 18.05 -3.86 5.58
C ILE A 157 17.60 -5.10 6.37
N VAL A 158 17.80 -6.31 5.85
CA VAL A 158 17.47 -7.57 6.54
C VAL A 158 18.26 -7.73 7.84
N ILE A 159 19.55 -7.40 7.83
CA ILE A 159 20.41 -7.44 9.02
C ILE A 159 19.90 -6.45 10.07
N SER A 160 19.64 -5.20 9.68
CA SER A 160 19.06 -4.20 10.59
C SER A 160 17.72 -4.64 11.17
N MET A 161 16.86 -5.31 10.40
CA MET A 161 15.60 -5.88 10.93
C MET A 161 15.82 -6.97 11.98
N LEU A 162 16.82 -7.83 11.79
CA LEU A 162 17.16 -8.88 12.75
C LEU A 162 17.69 -8.28 14.05
N GLU A 163 18.51 -7.23 13.96
CA GLU A 163 19.01 -6.49 15.12
C GLU A 163 17.87 -5.79 15.89
N ILE A 164 16.96 -5.11 15.18
CA ILE A 164 15.79 -4.46 15.77
C ILE A 164 14.84 -5.48 16.44
N SER A 165 14.68 -6.66 15.85
CA SER A 165 13.83 -7.73 16.40
C SER A 165 14.43 -8.41 17.64
N PHE A 166 15.75 -8.31 17.84
CA PHE A 166 16.48 -8.85 18.98
C PHE A 166 16.70 -7.82 20.11
N LEU A 167 16.34 -6.55 19.86
CA LEU A 167 16.39 -5.50 20.86
C LEU A 167 15.28 -5.72 21.91
N PRO A 168 15.58 -5.60 23.23
CA PRO A 168 14.54 -5.70 24.25
C PRO A 168 13.45 -4.65 23.99
N PRO A 169 12.17 -5.00 24.21
CA PRO A 169 11.02 -4.14 23.87
C PRO A 169 11.08 -2.76 24.53
N ASP A 170 11.77 -2.65 25.66
CA ASP A 170 11.95 -1.40 26.41
C ASP A 170 12.84 -0.38 25.66
N PHE A 171 13.70 -0.83 24.75
CA PHE A 171 14.62 0.02 24.00
C PHE A 171 14.01 0.59 22.71
N VAL A 172 13.02 -0.09 22.12
CA VAL A 172 12.38 0.32 20.85
C VAL A 172 11.46 1.53 21.04
N THR A 173 10.99 1.77 22.26
CA THR A 173 10.10 2.90 22.59
C THR A 173 10.86 4.23 22.83
N LEU A 174 12.20 4.18 22.88
CA LEU A 174 13.08 5.32 23.21
C LEU A 174 13.84 5.89 22.01
N LEU A 175 13.59 5.38 20.80
CA LEU A 175 14.23 5.81 19.54
C LEU A 175 13.17 6.42 18.61
#